data_AF-A0A1A9RXY4-F1
#
_entry.id   AF-A0A1A9RXY4-F1
#
_cell.length_a   1.000
_cell.length_b   1.000
_cell.length_c   1.000
_cell.angle_alpha   90.00
_cell.angle_beta   90.00
_cell.angle_gamma   90.00
#
_symmetry.space_group_name_H-M   'P 1'
#
loop_
_entity.id
_entity.type
_entity.pdbx_description
1 polymer ?
#
loop_
_entity_poly.entity_id
_entity_poly.type
_entity_poly.pdbx_seq_one_letter_code
_entity_poly.pdbx_strand_id
1 'polypeptide(L)'
;MEKWIAEAYEIFAPYGVRFPLNICTCNSCSPEDFQRELLRYPLRDVPTDMLQAYLGSVPLEDEAATALDMKHFLPRILQALVDGEDVRPLDETLLDKLRCDLPECWTDKEIHWLKRFAAAWFAAQLTAPRYEGCLVAWLNMFQFARLDVIDELLALWTEQTDKTGAVREFVGLYSEIPYGGSEPDWYKVCYLPEHCPDREQFADRLSAWFAHPDTRAAFKRALEQALLEGRKNEEETLLWEQCYDWLPRVG
;
A
#
# COMPACT_ATOMS: atom_id res chain seq x y z
N MET A 1 -12.51 9.48 -2.63
CA MET A 1 -11.93 8.96 -1.37
C MET A 1 -12.54 9.57 -0.12
N GLU A 2 -13.01 10.81 -0.16
CA GLU A 2 -13.63 11.54 0.98
C GLU A 2 -14.61 10.72 1.84
N LYS A 3 -15.55 9.98 1.22
CA LYS A 3 -16.50 9.15 1.97
C LYS A 3 -15.83 8.15 2.92
N TRP A 4 -14.71 7.57 2.47
CA TRP A 4 -13.97 6.60 3.26
C TRP A 4 -13.24 7.27 4.41
N ILE A 5 -12.66 8.45 4.17
CA ILE A 5 -12.02 9.23 5.24
C ILE A 5 -13.05 9.64 6.29
N ALA A 6 -14.23 10.10 5.87
CA ALA A 6 -15.32 10.42 6.79
C ALA A 6 -15.73 9.20 7.64
N GLU A 7 -15.94 8.03 7.01
CA GLU A 7 -16.25 6.78 7.71
C GLU A 7 -15.12 6.36 8.67
N ALA A 8 -13.85 6.55 8.31
CA ALA A 8 -12.72 6.26 9.18
C ALA A 8 -12.80 7.07 10.49
N TYR A 9 -13.05 8.38 10.37
CA TYR A 9 -13.22 9.25 11.52
C TYR A 9 -14.40 8.85 12.40
N GLU A 10 -15.45 8.23 11.86
CA GLU A 10 -16.58 7.73 12.64
C GLU A 10 -16.30 6.39 13.33
N ILE A 11 -15.74 5.43 12.59
CA ILE A 11 -15.44 4.08 13.10
C ILE A 11 -14.42 4.14 14.23
N PHE A 12 -13.38 4.97 14.07
CA PHE A 12 -12.28 5.03 15.01
C PHE A 12 -12.42 6.16 16.06
N ALA A 13 -13.46 6.99 15.99
CA ALA A 13 -13.75 8.02 17.01
C ALA A 13 -13.77 7.53 18.47
N PRO A 14 -14.25 6.30 18.78
CA PRO A 14 -14.24 5.81 20.16
C PRO A 14 -12.85 5.53 20.73
N TYR A 15 -11.81 5.41 19.89
CA TYR A 15 -10.45 5.15 20.33
C TYR A 15 -9.76 6.44 20.74
N GLY A 16 -9.21 6.41 21.96
CA GLY A 16 -8.33 7.44 22.48
C GLY A 16 -6.97 6.83 22.82
N VAL A 17 -6.00 7.72 23.00
CA VAL A 17 -4.66 7.38 23.46
C VAL A 17 -4.48 7.78 24.91
N ARG A 18 -3.56 7.10 25.60
CA ARG A 18 -3.15 7.46 26.97
C ARG A 18 -1.89 8.30 26.92
N PHE A 19 -1.73 9.18 27.91
CA PHE A 19 -0.47 9.88 28.14
C PHE A 19 0.32 9.18 29.26
N PRO A 20 1.64 9.00 29.11
CA PRO A 20 2.43 9.23 27.89
C PRO A 20 2.00 8.29 26.76
N LEU A 21 2.18 8.73 25.52
CA LEU A 21 1.92 7.91 24.34
C LEU A 21 2.83 6.67 24.36
N ASN A 22 2.37 5.55 23.80
CA ASN A 22 3.23 4.39 23.59
C ASN A 22 4.17 4.66 22.40
N ILE A 23 5.15 5.54 22.62
CA ILE A 23 6.21 5.97 21.68
C ILE A 23 7.55 6.00 22.42
N CYS A 24 8.65 5.98 21.68
CA CYS A 24 9.99 6.13 22.20
C CYS A 24 10.12 7.46 22.96
N THR A 25 10.24 7.37 24.28
CA THR A 25 10.40 8.53 25.17
C THR A 25 11.86 8.96 25.32
N CYS A 26 12.73 8.57 24.38
CA CYS A 26 14.09 9.08 24.35
C CYS A 26 14.05 10.62 24.18
N ASN A 27 14.91 11.36 24.89
CA ASN A 27 14.95 12.84 24.80
C ASN A 27 15.17 13.39 23.37
N SER A 28 15.56 12.53 22.42
CA SER A 28 15.79 12.89 21.01
C SER A 28 14.63 12.50 20.08
N CYS A 29 13.67 11.69 20.52
CA CYS A 29 12.70 11.04 19.65
C CYS A 29 11.34 11.76 19.74
N SER A 30 10.68 11.66 20.89
CA SER A 30 9.41 12.30 21.17
C SER A 30 9.30 12.66 22.66
N PRO A 31 9.89 13.80 23.07
CA PRO A 31 9.81 14.25 24.45
C PRO A 31 8.36 14.55 24.89
N GLU A 32 8.12 14.63 26.20
CA GLU A 32 6.75 14.80 26.74
C GLU A 32 6.05 16.08 26.26
N ASP A 33 6.79 17.16 26.05
CA ASP A 33 6.26 18.43 25.54
C ASP A 33 5.73 18.29 24.11
N PHE A 34 6.47 17.60 23.23
CA PHE A 34 6.00 17.22 21.89
C PHE A 34 4.71 16.38 21.97
N GLN A 35 4.66 15.37 22.84
CA GLN A 35 3.46 14.53 22.99
C GLN A 35 2.26 15.34 23.46
N ARG A 36 2.46 16.25 24.42
CA ARG A 36 1.40 17.14 24.91
C ARG A 36 0.93 18.11 23.83
N GLU A 37 1.83 18.58 22.98
CA GLU A 37 1.49 19.42 21.84
C GLU A 37 0.68 18.65 20.80
N LEU A 38 1.12 17.44 20.42
CA LEU A 38 0.41 16.57 19.47
C LEU A 38 -1.03 16.34 19.91
N LEU A 39 -1.23 16.04 21.20
CA LEU A 39 -2.55 15.76 21.78
C LEU A 39 -3.44 16.99 21.98
N ARG A 40 -2.95 18.21 21.72
CA ARG A 40 -3.78 19.43 21.73
C ARG A 40 -4.52 19.65 20.42
N TYR A 41 -4.03 19.09 19.32
CA TYR A 41 -4.69 19.21 18.03
C TYR A 41 -5.97 18.37 18.01
N PRO A 42 -7.08 18.90 17.48
CA PRO A 42 -8.12 18.04 16.93
C PRO A 42 -7.49 17.06 15.93
N LEU A 43 -7.87 15.79 15.97
CA LEU A 43 -7.20 14.74 15.17
C LEU A 43 -7.12 15.06 13.67
N ARG A 44 -8.13 15.75 13.12
CA ARG A 44 -8.14 16.21 11.71
C ARG A 44 -7.10 17.28 11.40
N ASP A 45 -6.74 18.06 12.41
CA ASP A 45 -5.89 19.24 12.26
C ASP A 45 -4.45 18.96 12.69
N VAL A 46 -4.11 17.70 13.02
CA VAL A 46 -2.74 17.28 13.33
C VAL A 46 -1.85 17.59 12.11
N PRO A 47 -0.80 18.40 12.28
CA PRO A 47 0.14 18.72 11.21
C PRO A 47 0.89 17.49 10.68
N THR A 48 1.24 17.52 9.39
CA THR A 48 1.96 16.44 8.69
C THR A 48 3.30 16.10 9.36
N ASP A 49 4.08 17.11 9.74
CA ASP A 49 5.39 16.96 10.40
C ASP A 49 5.26 16.34 11.80
N MET A 50 4.21 16.70 12.55
CA MET A 50 3.91 16.06 13.83
C MET A 50 3.46 14.62 13.67
N LEU A 51 2.65 14.31 12.65
CA LEU A 51 2.26 12.93 12.35
C LEU A 51 3.47 12.09 11.93
N GLN A 52 4.37 12.66 11.12
CA GLN A 52 5.63 12.03 10.73
C GLN A 52 6.51 11.73 11.95
N ALA A 53 6.68 12.70 12.84
CA ALA A 53 7.46 12.53 14.08
C ALA A 53 6.86 11.46 14.99
N TYR A 54 5.52 11.42 15.12
CA TYR A 54 4.82 10.35 15.84
C TYR A 54 5.11 8.99 15.23
N LEU A 55 4.87 8.80 13.92
CA LEU A 55 5.08 7.52 13.24
C LEU A 55 6.54 7.05 13.28
N GLY A 56 7.50 7.98 13.26
CA GLY A 56 8.91 7.69 13.41
C GLY A 56 9.33 7.28 14.83
N SER A 57 8.47 7.54 15.83
CA SER A 57 8.78 7.32 17.25
C SER A 57 8.06 6.12 17.86
N VAL A 58 7.07 5.51 17.19
CA VAL A 58 6.32 4.34 17.70
C VAL A 58 7.26 3.16 18.03
N PRO A 59 7.16 2.51 19.22
CA PRO A 59 8.06 1.46 19.63
C PRO A 59 7.76 0.18 18.86
N LEU A 60 8.74 -0.72 18.83
CA LEU A 60 8.60 -2.04 18.22
C LEU A 60 8.34 -3.15 19.26
N GLU A 61 8.44 -2.85 20.56
CA GLU A 61 8.47 -3.89 21.60
C GLU A 61 7.07 -4.34 22.06
N ASP A 62 6.14 -3.41 22.28
CA ASP A 62 4.74 -3.73 22.62
C ASP A 62 3.83 -3.47 21.42
N GLU A 63 3.72 -4.49 20.57
CA GLU A 63 3.00 -4.44 19.30
C GLU A 63 1.49 -4.28 19.50
N ALA A 64 0.92 -4.87 20.56
CA ALA A 64 -0.51 -4.79 20.84
C ALA A 64 -0.90 -3.39 21.37
N ALA A 65 -0.12 -2.84 22.30
CA ALA A 65 -0.33 -1.48 22.77
C ALA A 65 -0.14 -0.45 21.64
N THR A 66 0.87 -0.68 20.79
CA THR A 66 1.09 0.11 19.58
C THR A 66 -0.10 0.06 18.62
N ALA A 67 -0.57 -1.13 18.29
CA ALA A 67 -1.71 -1.29 17.39
C ALA A 67 -2.97 -0.60 17.92
N LEU A 68 -3.21 -0.63 19.23
CA LEU A 68 -4.32 0.08 19.89
C LEU A 68 -4.18 1.61 19.78
N ASP A 69 -3.00 2.16 20.06
CA ASP A 69 -2.74 3.61 19.92
C ASP A 69 -2.86 4.06 18.46
N MET A 70 -2.42 3.21 17.51
CA MET A 70 -2.57 3.48 16.07
C MET A 70 -4.02 3.66 15.66
N LYS A 71 -4.99 2.99 16.29
CA LYS A 71 -6.42 3.16 15.95
C LYS A 71 -6.90 4.60 16.16
N HIS A 72 -6.36 5.30 17.16
CA HIS A 72 -6.69 6.71 17.37
C HIS A 72 -6.20 7.59 16.20
N PHE A 73 -4.95 7.39 15.77
CA PHE A 73 -4.35 8.21 14.71
C PHE A 73 -4.71 7.77 13.29
N LEU A 74 -5.23 6.54 13.13
CA LEU A 74 -5.49 5.92 11.83
C LEU A 74 -6.33 6.77 10.87
N PRO A 75 -7.43 7.43 11.26
CA PRO A 75 -8.19 8.27 10.33
C PRO A 75 -7.33 9.38 9.70
N ARG A 76 -6.44 9.99 10.48
CA ARG A 76 -5.54 11.05 10.02
C ARG A 76 -4.40 10.50 9.15
N ILE A 77 -3.92 9.30 9.45
CA ILE A 77 -2.92 8.58 8.64
C ILE A 77 -3.51 8.20 7.28
N LEU A 78 -4.73 7.65 7.25
CA LEU A 78 -5.40 7.34 5.98
C LEU A 78 -5.74 8.60 5.19
N GLN A 79 -6.07 9.70 5.88
CA GLN A 79 -6.22 11.00 5.23
C GLN A 79 -4.90 11.45 4.59
N ALA A 80 -3.77 11.38 5.30
CA ALA A 80 -2.45 11.69 4.75
C ALA A 80 -2.14 10.86 3.48
N LEU A 81 -2.45 9.56 3.52
CA LEU A 81 -2.30 8.67 2.35
C LEU A 81 -3.12 9.18 1.15
N VAL A 82 -4.39 9.54 1.38
CA VAL A 82 -5.31 10.01 0.33
C VAL A 82 -4.91 11.38 -0.22
N ASP A 83 -4.51 12.29 0.66
CA ASP A 83 -4.15 13.67 0.32
C ASP A 83 -2.74 13.77 -0.27
N GLY A 84 -1.98 12.66 -0.25
CA GLY A 84 -0.63 12.59 -0.78
C GLY A 84 0.38 13.35 0.08
N GLU A 85 0.17 13.38 1.39
CA GLU A 85 1.10 13.96 2.34
C GLU A 85 2.29 13.03 2.60
N ASP A 86 3.47 13.61 2.79
CA ASP A 86 4.69 12.87 3.12
C ASP A 86 4.82 12.76 4.64
N VAL A 87 4.30 11.65 5.19
CA VAL A 87 4.35 11.34 6.63
C VAL A 87 5.30 10.19 6.94
N ARG A 88 5.92 9.60 5.91
CA ARG A 88 6.92 8.52 6.03
C ARG A 88 7.93 8.61 4.88
N PRO A 89 9.23 8.38 5.16
CA PRO A 89 10.24 8.33 4.09
C PRO A 89 10.00 7.23 3.05
N LEU A 90 9.32 6.15 3.45
CA LEU A 90 8.98 5.01 2.61
C LEU A 90 7.49 4.73 2.73
N ASP A 91 6.80 4.81 1.60
CA ASP A 91 5.35 4.64 1.46
C ASP A 91 4.89 3.25 1.95
N GLU A 92 5.67 2.20 1.69
CA GLU A 92 5.38 0.85 2.14
C GLU A 92 5.26 0.79 3.66
N THR A 93 6.04 1.60 4.37
CA THR A 93 6.09 1.55 5.82
C THR A 93 4.99 2.36 6.51
N LEU A 94 4.04 2.93 5.78
CA LEU A 94 3.00 3.80 6.34
C LEU A 94 2.08 3.11 7.34
N LEU A 95 1.73 1.85 7.08
CA LEU A 95 0.78 1.09 7.89
C LEU A 95 1.44 -0.05 8.66
N ASP A 96 2.78 -0.08 8.72
CA ASP A 96 3.57 -1.18 9.31
C ASP A 96 3.30 -1.42 10.81
N LYS A 97 2.78 -0.40 11.52
CA LYS A 97 2.43 -0.49 12.94
C LYS A 97 1.00 -0.92 13.22
N LEU A 98 0.18 -1.20 12.21
CA LEU A 98 -1.23 -1.58 12.44
C LEU A 98 -1.40 -2.97 13.02
N ARG A 99 -0.58 -3.94 12.60
CA ARG A 99 -0.65 -5.34 13.07
C ARG A 99 -2.09 -5.88 13.08
N CYS A 100 -2.73 -5.82 11.90
CA CYS A 100 -4.10 -6.29 11.68
C CYS A 100 -4.30 -7.80 11.97
N ASP A 101 -3.21 -8.54 12.20
CA ASP A 101 -3.16 -9.93 12.62
C ASP A 101 -3.40 -10.15 14.12
N LEU A 102 -3.44 -9.09 14.94
CA LEU A 102 -3.68 -9.17 16.39
C LEU A 102 -5.19 -9.12 16.72
N PRO A 103 -5.84 -10.27 17.01
CA PRO A 103 -7.29 -10.33 17.23
C PRO A 103 -7.76 -9.60 18.49
N GLU A 104 -6.88 -9.36 19.45
CA GLU A 104 -7.16 -8.57 20.66
C GLU A 104 -7.23 -7.07 20.39
N CYS A 105 -6.63 -6.59 19.29
CA CYS A 105 -6.59 -5.18 18.92
C CYS A 105 -7.70 -4.80 17.92
N TRP A 106 -8.12 -5.75 17.08
CA TRP A 106 -8.98 -5.50 15.93
C TRP A 106 -10.28 -6.30 15.96
N THR A 107 -11.39 -5.62 15.75
CA THR A 107 -12.67 -6.29 15.54
C THR A 107 -12.85 -6.69 14.09
N ASP A 108 -13.64 -7.74 13.84
CA ASP A 108 -13.99 -8.19 12.47
C ASP A 108 -14.59 -7.04 11.63
N LYS A 109 -15.38 -6.16 12.25
CA LYS A 109 -15.98 -5.00 11.56
C LYS A 109 -14.92 -4.03 11.07
N GLU A 110 -13.88 -3.76 11.87
CA GLU A 110 -12.80 -2.84 11.52
C GLU A 110 -11.89 -3.43 10.45
N ILE A 111 -11.52 -4.71 10.59
CA ILE A 111 -10.75 -5.42 9.56
C ILE A 111 -11.53 -5.42 8.25
N HIS A 112 -12.80 -5.80 8.27
CA HIS A 112 -13.63 -5.81 7.06
C HIS A 112 -13.72 -4.42 6.42
N TRP A 113 -13.86 -3.36 7.23
CA TRP A 113 -13.83 -2.00 6.72
C TRP A 113 -12.48 -1.63 6.10
N LEU A 114 -11.36 -1.97 6.74
CA LEU A 114 -10.02 -1.73 6.22
C LEU A 114 -9.78 -2.46 4.89
N LYS A 115 -10.22 -3.71 4.77
CA LYS A 115 -10.13 -4.46 3.50
C LYS A 115 -10.87 -3.74 2.37
N ARG A 116 -12.06 -3.23 2.66
CA ARG A 116 -12.85 -2.47 1.68
C ARG A 116 -12.23 -1.11 1.33
N PHE A 117 -11.66 -0.42 2.31
CA PHE A 117 -10.88 0.79 2.08
C PHE A 117 -9.68 0.49 1.16
N ALA A 118 -8.90 -0.55 1.47
CA ALA A 118 -7.73 -0.95 0.69
C ALA A 118 -8.10 -1.21 -0.78
N ALA A 119 -9.16 -1.98 -1.03
CA ALA A 119 -9.65 -2.24 -2.38
C ALA A 119 -10.09 -0.95 -3.11
N ALA A 120 -10.82 -0.06 -2.43
CA ALA A 120 -11.27 1.18 -3.04
C ALA A 120 -10.13 2.17 -3.34
N TRP A 121 -9.15 2.26 -2.43
CA TRP A 121 -7.93 3.05 -2.64
C TRP A 121 -7.10 2.50 -3.79
N PHE A 122 -6.84 1.19 -3.78
CA PHE A 122 -6.06 0.53 -4.82
C PHE A 122 -6.71 0.66 -6.21
N ALA A 123 -8.04 0.53 -6.30
CA ALA A 123 -8.79 0.80 -7.54
C ALA A 123 -8.61 2.24 -8.06
N ALA A 124 -8.54 3.22 -7.16
CA ALA A 124 -8.25 4.60 -7.55
C ALA A 124 -6.83 4.73 -8.12
N GLN A 125 -5.85 4.05 -7.50
CA GLN A 125 -4.47 4.01 -7.98
C GLN A 125 -4.33 3.27 -9.33
N LEU A 126 -5.13 2.24 -9.60
CA LEU A 126 -5.18 1.58 -10.92
C LEU A 126 -5.63 2.53 -12.05
N THR A 127 -6.45 3.53 -11.71
CA THR A 127 -6.92 4.54 -12.68
C THR A 127 -5.90 5.66 -12.86
N ALA A 128 -5.38 6.19 -11.76
CA ALA A 128 -4.41 7.28 -11.75
C ALA A 128 -3.34 6.98 -10.68
N PRO A 129 -2.30 6.19 -11.04
CA PRO A 129 -1.21 5.89 -10.13
C PRO A 129 -0.56 7.18 -9.64
N ARG A 130 -0.26 7.27 -8.35
CA ARG A 130 0.39 8.45 -7.76
C ARG A 130 1.76 8.71 -8.38
N TYR A 131 2.51 7.64 -8.64
CA TYR A 131 3.80 7.63 -9.31
C TYR A 131 4.04 6.24 -9.93
N GLU A 132 5.03 6.14 -10.80
CA GLU A 132 5.38 4.87 -11.46
C GLU A 132 5.95 3.85 -10.46
N GLY A 133 5.44 2.62 -10.49
CA GLY A 133 5.81 1.53 -9.59
C GLY A 133 5.09 1.56 -8.25
N CYS A 134 4.19 2.53 -8.01
CA CYS A 134 3.53 2.68 -6.71
C CYS A 134 2.61 1.51 -6.35
N LEU A 135 2.05 0.77 -7.33
CA LEU A 135 1.10 -0.30 -7.00
C LEU A 135 1.72 -1.41 -6.18
N VAL A 136 2.95 -1.80 -6.49
CA VAL A 136 3.66 -2.83 -5.72
C VAL A 136 4.07 -2.30 -4.34
N ALA A 137 4.47 -1.04 -4.24
CA ALA A 137 4.70 -0.38 -2.95
C ALA A 137 3.42 -0.40 -2.07
N TRP A 138 2.25 -0.16 -2.66
CA TRP A 138 0.96 -0.22 -1.94
C TRP A 138 0.59 -1.65 -1.51
N LEU A 139 0.85 -2.66 -2.33
CA LEU A 139 0.69 -4.06 -1.92
C LEU A 139 1.59 -4.38 -0.72
N ASN A 140 2.86 -3.94 -0.77
CA ASN A 140 3.80 -4.12 0.32
C ASN A 140 3.37 -3.36 1.60
N MET A 141 2.75 -2.18 1.45
CA MET A 141 2.18 -1.44 2.57
C MET A 141 1.11 -2.23 3.33
N PHE A 142 0.20 -2.89 2.61
CA PHE A 142 -0.83 -3.73 3.24
C PHE A 142 -0.24 -5.03 3.81
N GLN A 143 0.80 -5.58 3.17
CA GLN A 143 1.57 -6.71 3.71
C GLN A 143 2.22 -6.36 5.06
N PHE A 144 2.90 -5.21 5.16
CA PHE A 144 3.48 -4.74 6.43
C PHE A 144 2.43 -4.45 7.49
N ALA A 145 1.25 -3.97 7.09
CA ALA A 145 0.12 -3.80 8.00
C ALA A 145 -0.46 -5.13 8.53
N ARG A 146 -0.03 -6.27 7.96
CA ARG A 146 -0.61 -7.60 8.20
C ARG A 146 -2.09 -7.67 7.85
N LEU A 147 -2.52 -6.85 6.90
CA LEU A 147 -3.88 -6.88 6.39
C LEU A 147 -3.94 -7.92 5.27
N ASP A 148 -4.68 -8.99 5.51
CA ASP A 148 -4.85 -10.09 4.56
C ASP A 148 -5.75 -9.65 3.38
N VAL A 149 -5.18 -8.96 2.39
CA VAL A 149 -5.88 -8.43 1.20
C VAL A 149 -5.12 -8.63 -0.11
N ILE A 150 -3.91 -9.20 -0.06
CA ILE A 150 -3.00 -9.19 -1.20
C ILE A 150 -3.61 -9.91 -2.41
N ASP A 151 -4.21 -11.08 -2.18
CA ASP A 151 -4.78 -11.90 -3.25
C ASP A 151 -5.98 -11.18 -3.89
N GLU A 152 -6.82 -10.52 -3.09
CA GLU A 152 -7.95 -9.73 -3.58
C GLU A 152 -7.51 -8.50 -4.37
N LEU A 153 -6.45 -7.82 -3.94
CA LEU A 153 -5.91 -6.65 -4.66
C LEU A 153 -5.23 -7.04 -5.98
N LEU A 154 -4.54 -8.18 -6.01
CA LEU A 154 -3.96 -8.73 -7.23
C LEU A 154 -5.05 -9.15 -8.24
N ALA A 155 -6.11 -9.80 -7.77
CA ALA A 155 -7.27 -10.11 -8.59
C ALA A 155 -7.92 -8.83 -9.16
N LEU A 156 -8.09 -7.80 -8.31
CA LEU A 156 -8.62 -6.51 -8.71
C LEU A 156 -7.77 -5.83 -9.80
N TRP A 157 -6.44 -5.95 -9.72
CA TRP A 157 -5.53 -5.45 -10.76
C TRP A 157 -5.78 -6.16 -12.09
N THR A 158 -5.87 -7.48 -12.08
CA THR A 158 -6.16 -8.28 -13.28
C THR A 158 -7.54 -7.93 -13.89
N GLU A 159 -8.53 -7.69 -13.05
CA GLU A 159 -9.90 -7.35 -13.49
C GLU A 159 -10.00 -5.95 -14.10
N GLN A 160 -9.16 -5.00 -13.67
CA GLN A 160 -9.20 -3.60 -14.12
C GLN A 160 -8.13 -3.28 -15.18
N THR A 161 -7.84 -4.24 -16.04
CA THR A 161 -6.93 -4.07 -17.19
C THR A 161 -7.47 -3.08 -18.24
N ASP A 162 -8.71 -2.62 -18.14
CA ASP A 162 -9.25 -1.52 -18.95
C ASP A 162 -8.64 -0.15 -18.59
N LYS A 163 -8.02 -0.03 -17.41
CA LYS A 163 -7.36 1.20 -16.97
C LYS A 163 -5.93 1.29 -17.51
N THR A 164 -5.59 2.41 -18.14
CA THR A 164 -4.22 2.65 -18.65
C THR A 164 -3.18 2.60 -17.53
N GLY A 165 -3.50 3.11 -16.33
CA GLY A 165 -2.61 3.03 -15.18
C GLY A 165 -2.27 1.60 -14.78
N ALA A 166 -3.29 0.73 -14.71
CA ALA A 166 -3.12 -0.69 -14.44
C ALA A 166 -2.19 -1.38 -15.46
N VAL A 167 -2.39 -1.12 -16.75
CA VAL A 167 -1.55 -1.68 -17.82
C VAL A 167 -0.12 -1.17 -17.73
N ARG A 168 0.08 0.14 -17.54
CA ARG A 168 1.40 0.76 -17.42
C ARG A 168 2.21 0.14 -16.28
N GLU A 169 1.61 0.02 -15.10
CA GLU A 169 2.29 -0.54 -13.93
C GLU A 169 2.68 -2.00 -14.16
N PHE A 170 1.86 -2.80 -14.87
CA PHE A 170 2.21 -4.17 -15.23
C PHE A 170 3.39 -4.22 -16.21
N VAL A 171 3.42 -3.32 -17.20
CA VAL A 171 4.56 -3.18 -18.11
C VAL A 171 5.83 -2.74 -17.37
N GLY A 172 5.68 -1.91 -16.33
CA GLY A 172 6.78 -1.56 -15.42
C GLY A 172 7.43 -2.81 -14.82
N LEU A 173 6.64 -3.78 -14.35
CA LEU A 173 7.14 -5.05 -13.81
C LEU A 173 7.93 -5.86 -14.85
N TYR A 174 7.50 -5.85 -16.11
CA TYR A 174 8.22 -6.51 -17.19
C TYR A 174 9.65 -5.97 -17.35
N SER A 175 9.85 -4.66 -17.14
CA SER A 175 11.17 -4.03 -17.20
C SER A 175 12.12 -4.43 -16.07
N GLU A 176 11.56 -4.98 -14.99
CA GLU A 176 12.30 -5.43 -13.81
C GLU A 176 12.67 -6.92 -13.85
N ILE A 177 12.36 -7.60 -14.96
CA ILE A 177 12.80 -8.97 -15.22
C ILE A 177 14.31 -8.96 -15.55
N PRO A 178 15.17 -9.65 -14.77
CA PRO A 178 16.58 -9.72 -15.07
C PRO A 178 16.83 -10.48 -16.38
N TYR A 179 17.96 -10.21 -17.04
CA TYR A 179 18.33 -10.88 -18.28
C TYR A 179 18.37 -12.41 -18.11
N GLY A 180 17.58 -13.13 -18.91
CA GLY A 180 17.43 -14.59 -18.83
C GLY A 180 16.45 -15.08 -17.77
N GLY A 181 15.79 -14.17 -17.04
CA GLY A 181 14.72 -14.46 -16.08
C GLY A 181 13.34 -14.59 -16.74
N SER A 182 12.38 -15.04 -15.95
CA SER A 182 10.97 -15.21 -16.35
C SER A 182 9.98 -14.42 -15.49
N GLU A 183 10.47 -13.75 -14.46
CA GLU A 183 9.71 -12.97 -13.49
C GLU A 183 10.55 -11.80 -12.96
N PRO A 184 9.93 -10.76 -12.41
CA PRO A 184 10.63 -9.62 -11.83
C PRO A 184 11.48 -10.04 -10.63
N ASP A 185 12.58 -9.34 -10.37
CA ASP A 185 13.28 -9.46 -9.10
C ASP A 185 12.48 -8.76 -8.00
N TRP A 186 11.54 -9.48 -7.37
CA TRP A 186 10.63 -8.91 -6.37
C TRP A 186 11.33 -8.26 -5.18
N TYR A 187 12.56 -8.68 -4.86
CA TYR A 187 13.33 -8.09 -3.76
C TYR A 187 13.97 -6.75 -4.13
N LYS A 188 14.07 -6.46 -5.43
CA LYS A 188 14.45 -5.15 -5.96
C LYS A 188 13.22 -4.28 -6.23
N VAL A 189 12.15 -4.86 -6.78
CA VAL A 189 10.91 -4.15 -7.11
C VAL A 189 10.16 -3.71 -5.86
N CYS A 190 10.19 -4.53 -4.82
CA CYS A 190 9.56 -4.25 -3.54
C CYS A 190 10.64 -3.98 -2.48
N TYR A 191 10.40 -3.05 -1.56
CA TYR A 191 11.20 -2.96 -0.34
C TYR A 191 10.94 -4.17 0.59
N LEU A 192 11.66 -5.27 0.37
CA LEU A 192 11.54 -6.53 1.14
C LEU A 192 12.86 -6.85 1.86
N PRO A 193 13.21 -6.11 2.93
CA PRO A 193 14.41 -6.38 3.70
C PRO A 193 14.32 -7.73 4.44
N GLU A 194 15.46 -8.27 4.91
CA GLU A 194 15.52 -9.58 5.58
C GLU A 194 14.63 -9.71 6.82
N HIS A 195 14.38 -8.61 7.51
CA HIS A 195 13.51 -8.58 8.69
C HIS A 195 12.02 -8.41 8.34
N CYS A 196 11.66 -8.25 7.05
CA CYS A 196 10.28 -8.25 6.61
C CYS A 196 9.67 -9.62 6.89
N PRO A 197 8.63 -9.70 7.73
CA PRO A 197 7.97 -10.96 7.98
C PRO A 197 7.30 -11.50 6.72
N ASP A 198 7.34 -12.82 6.53
CA ASP A 198 6.69 -13.52 5.41
C ASP A 198 7.11 -12.99 4.01
N ARG A 199 8.29 -12.36 3.89
CA ARG A 199 8.77 -11.76 2.63
C ARG A 199 8.79 -12.74 1.46
N GLU A 200 9.17 -13.99 1.72
CA GLU A 200 9.24 -15.05 0.71
C GLU A 200 7.83 -15.42 0.25
N GLN A 201 6.89 -15.59 1.19
CA GLN A 201 5.50 -15.89 0.86
C GLN A 201 4.83 -14.76 0.08
N PHE A 202 5.17 -13.49 0.40
CA PHE A 202 4.68 -12.35 -0.35
C PHE A 202 5.25 -12.33 -1.78
N ALA A 203 6.56 -12.54 -1.95
CA ALA A 203 7.18 -12.67 -3.27
C ALA A 203 6.59 -13.83 -4.07
N ASP A 204 6.36 -14.99 -3.44
CA ASP A 204 5.74 -16.16 -4.07
C ASP A 204 4.32 -15.86 -4.58
N ARG A 205 3.52 -15.08 -3.82
CA ARG A 205 2.19 -14.64 -4.27
C ARG A 205 2.28 -13.73 -5.50
N LEU A 206 3.21 -12.78 -5.50
CA LEU A 206 3.45 -11.89 -6.65
C LEU A 206 3.90 -12.69 -7.88
N SER A 207 4.85 -13.60 -7.72
CA SER A 207 5.30 -14.54 -8.76
C SER A 207 4.16 -15.38 -9.30
N ALA A 208 3.36 -15.99 -8.41
CA ALA A 208 2.23 -16.82 -8.80
C ALA A 208 1.20 -16.03 -9.61
N TRP A 209 0.85 -14.81 -9.19
CA TRP A 209 -0.05 -13.93 -9.92
C TRP A 209 0.51 -13.50 -11.28
N PHE A 210 1.78 -13.07 -11.33
CA PHE A 210 2.44 -12.60 -12.55
C PHE A 210 2.63 -13.71 -13.59
N ALA A 211 2.87 -14.93 -13.12
CA ALA A 211 2.99 -16.12 -13.96
C ALA A 211 1.62 -16.72 -14.36
N HIS A 212 0.53 -16.33 -13.68
CA HIS A 212 -0.78 -16.94 -13.88
C HIS A 212 -1.26 -16.75 -15.33
N PRO A 213 -1.71 -17.83 -16.02
CA PRO A 213 -2.15 -17.75 -17.41
C PRO A 213 -3.26 -16.71 -17.64
N ASP A 214 -4.24 -16.64 -16.72
CA ASP A 214 -5.36 -15.70 -16.85
C ASP A 214 -4.92 -14.24 -16.68
N THR A 215 -4.00 -13.96 -15.76
CA THR A 215 -3.40 -12.64 -15.59
C THR A 215 -2.69 -12.24 -16.88
N ARG A 216 -1.80 -13.10 -17.39
CA ARG A 216 -1.04 -12.84 -18.62
C ARG A 216 -1.96 -12.65 -19.83
N ALA A 217 -3.02 -13.44 -19.95
CA ALA A 217 -4.00 -13.32 -21.03
C ALA A 217 -4.79 -12.00 -20.94
N ALA A 218 -5.20 -11.58 -19.74
CA ALA A 218 -5.89 -10.32 -19.51
C ALA A 218 -5.03 -9.13 -19.92
N PHE A 219 -3.78 -9.05 -19.42
CA PHE A 219 -2.86 -7.96 -19.76
C PHE A 219 -2.45 -7.98 -21.23
N LYS A 220 -2.30 -9.15 -21.86
CA LYS A 220 -2.01 -9.23 -23.29
C LYS A 220 -3.13 -8.62 -24.15
N ARG A 221 -4.39 -8.93 -23.86
CA ARG A 221 -5.54 -8.35 -24.57
C ARG A 221 -5.64 -6.85 -24.34
N ALA A 222 -5.41 -6.40 -23.10
CA ALA A 222 -5.43 -4.98 -22.77
C ALA A 222 -4.30 -4.20 -23.47
N LEU A 223 -3.10 -4.78 -23.54
CA LEU A 223 -1.98 -4.23 -24.30
C LEU A 223 -2.31 -4.14 -25.79
N GLU A 224 -2.84 -5.21 -26.40
CA GLU A 224 -3.26 -5.20 -27.80
C GLU A 224 -4.25 -4.06 -28.08
N GLN A 225 -5.30 -3.95 -27.25
CA GLN A 225 -6.29 -2.89 -27.37
C GLN A 225 -5.67 -1.50 -27.22
N ALA A 226 -4.86 -1.28 -26.19
CA ALA A 226 -4.25 0.01 -25.94
C ALA A 226 -3.23 0.41 -27.03
N LEU A 227 -2.51 -0.56 -27.59
CA LEU A 227 -1.57 -0.36 -28.69
C LEU A 227 -2.31 0.06 -29.98
N LEU A 228 -3.45 -0.57 -30.29
CA LEU A 228 -4.29 -0.27 -31.45
C LEU A 228 -5.00 1.08 -31.34
N GLU A 229 -5.47 1.43 -30.15
CA GLU A 229 -6.18 2.68 -29.90
C GLU A 229 -5.26 3.89 -29.69
N GLY A 230 -3.94 3.66 -29.58
CA GLY A 230 -2.97 4.74 -29.36
C GLY A 230 -3.08 5.39 -27.98
N ARG A 231 -3.48 4.64 -26.94
CA ARG A 231 -3.65 5.15 -25.56
C ARG A 231 -2.33 5.37 -24.79
N LYS A 232 -1.19 5.18 -25.46
CA LYS A 232 0.17 5.19 -24.92
C LYS A 232 0.92 6.47 -25.32
N ASN A 233 1.90 6.88 -24.54
CA ASN A 233 2.83 7.93 -24.98
C ASN A 233 3.78 7.34 -26.06
N GLU A 234 4.26 8.17 -26.99
CA GLU A 234 5.17 7.70 -28.05
C GLU A 234 6.43 7.04 -27.49
N GLU A 235 6.95 7.57 -26.37
CA GLU A 235 8.13 7.06 -25.66
C GLU A 235 7.92 5.68 -25.02
N GLU A 236 6.67 5.33 -24.66
CA GLU A 236 6.32 4.05 -24.01
C GLU A 236 6.03 2.94 -25.03
N THR A 237 5.81 3.29 -26.30
CA THR A 237 5.29 2.38 -27.33
C THR A 237 6.14 1.12 -27.49
N LEU A 238 7.46 1.30 -27.60
CA LEU A 238 8.38 0.19 -27.82
C LEU A 238 8.35 -0.80 -26.65
N LEU A 239 8.32 -0.31 -25.42
CA LEU A 239 8.29 -1.15 -24.23
C LEU A 239 6.98 -1.95 -24.14
N TRP A 240 5.86 -1.32 -24.49
CA TRP A 240 4.56 -1.97 -24.50
C TRP A 240 4.47 -3.05 -25.58
N GLU A 241 5.03 -2.81 -26.77
CA GLU A 241 5.13 -3.81 -27.84
C GLU A 241 6.01 -4.99 -27.43
N GLN A 242 7.16 -4.72 -26.79
CA GLN A 242 8.04 -5.77 -26.25
C GLN A 242 7.36 -6.61 -25.18
N CYS A 243 6.65 -5.97 -24.24
CA CYS A 243 5.87 -6.67 -23.22
C CYS A 243 4.75 -7.51 -23.86
N TYR A 244 4.04 -6.95 -24.83
CA TYR A 244 3.00 -7.67 -25.58
C TYR A 244 3.56 -8.91 -26.27
N ASP A 245 4.68 -8.80 -26.98
CA ASP A 245 5.31 -9.92 -27.70
C ASP A 245 5.87 -10.99 -26.76
N TRP A 246 6.37 -10.58 -25.59
CA TRP A 246 6.85 -11.48 -24.55
C TRP A 246 5.72 -12.33 -23.94
N LEU A 247 4.52 -11.76 -23.79
CA LEU A 247 3.37 -12.50 -23.24
C LEU A 247 2.92 -13.63 -24.17
N PRO A 248 2.60 -14.83 -23.62
CA PRO A 248 2.22 -15.99 -24.41
C PRO A 248 0.97 -15.72 -25.26
N ARG A 249 0.87 -16.37 -26.41
CA ARG A 249 -0.30 -16.23 -27.30
C ARG A 249 -1.57 -16.67 -26.57
N VAL A 250 -2.61 -15.85 -26.62
CA VAL A 250 -3.95 -16.26 -26.18
C VAL A 250 -4.49 -17.25 -27.21
N GLY A 251 -4.80 -18.47 -26.78
CA GLY A 251 -5.45 -19.48 -27.61
C GLY A 251 -6.93 -19.23 -27.81
#